data_AF-A0A9X6WUG5-F1
#
_entry.id   AF-A0A9X6WUG5-F1
#
_cell.length_a   1.000
_cell.length_b   1.000
_cell.length_c   1.000
_cell.angle_alpha   90.00
_cell.angle_beta   90.00
_cell.angle_gamma   90.00
#
_symmetry.space_group_name_H-M   'P 1'
#
loop_
_entity.id
_entity.type
_entity.pdbx_description
1 polymer ?
#
loop_
_entity_poly.entity_id
_entity_poly.type
_entity_poly.pdbx_seq_one_letter_code
_entity_poly.pdbx_strand_id
1 'polypeptide(L)'
;MAGYNFVNNQYYEIINKKSGKVADVNNGSQSDNANIIQWTAQQSDNQKFLFFPLDGEMYAIAAKSSGKVWDVKGGSTSEKANIAQYTWHGDTNQQWYTNQVSSSYEIINKNSGQVADVYEGSTSNGANITQFPRNNGDNQKWSFSAVETIPLPAVLDTKPLPEIPKYTSSPNEVLPAQTVPVITATALLPCIMVEDNRWDHRSKMQSSP
;
A
#
# COMPACT_ATOMS: atom_id res chain seq x y z
N MET A 1 4.06 -5.72 -19.59
CA MET A 1 3.58 -6.58 -18.48
C MET A 1 2.23 -6.03 -18.08
N ALA A 2 1.22 -6.88 -17.88
CA ALA A 2 -0.09 -6.41 -17.40
C ALA A 2 -0.11 -6.59 -15.88
N GLY A 3 -0.07 -5.48 -15.13
CA GLY A 3 -0.27 -5.49 -13.69
C GLY A 3 -1.74 -5.68 -13.31
N TYR A 4 -2.00 -6.06 -12.07
CA TYR A 4 -3.36 -6.01 -11.52
C TYR A 4 -3.77 -4.55 -11.30
N ASN A 5 -4.96 -4.17 -11.73
CA ASN A 5 -5.50 -2.83 -11.53
C ASN A 5 -6.25 -2.76 -10.19
N PHE A 6 -5.56 -2.36 -9.12
CA PHE A 6 -6.16 -2.19 -7.80
C PHE A 6 -7.04 -0.94 -7.74
N VAL A 7 -8.18 -1.05 -7.05
CA VAL A 7 -9.01 0.10 -6.71
C VAL A 7 -8.45 0.74 -5.44
N ASN A 8 -8.08 2.02 -5.51
CA ASN A 8 -7.33 2.73 -4.47
C ASN A 8 -8.04 2.86 -3.10
N ASN A 9 -9.30 2.44 -2.99
CA ASN A 9 -10.08 2.50 -1.76
C ASN A 9 -10.61 1.12 -1.32
N GLN A 10 -9.91 0.04 -1.66
CA GLN A 10 -10.30 -1.31 -1.27
C GLN A 10 -9.17 -2.03 -0.54
N TYR A 11 -9.50 -2.69 0.57
CA TYR A 11 -8.64 -3.72 1.13
C TYR A 11 -8.82 -5.02 0.38
N TYR A 12 -7.71 -5.72 0.18
CA TYR A 12 -7.63 -6.99 -0.50
C TYR A 12 -7.08 -8.08 0.41
N GLU A 13 -7.61 -9.29 0.27
CA GLU A 13 -6.91 -10.52 0.65
C GLU A 13 -6.01 -10.95 -0.51
N ILE A 14 -4.77 -11.38 -0.18
CA ILE A 14 -3.77 -11.85 -1.14
C ILE A 14 -3.70 -13.37 -1.04
N ILE A 15 -4.27 -14.09 -2.02
CA ILE A 15 -4.52 -15.53 -1.95
C ILE A 15 -3.44 -16.28 -2.73
N ASN A 16 -2.75 -17.22 -2.07
CA ASN A 16 -1.78 -18.08 -2.73
C ASN A 16 -2.48 -19.15 -3.58
N LYS A 17 -2.05 -19.31 -4.83
CA LYS A 17 -2.66 -20.29 -5.75
C LYS A 17 -2.47 -21.74 -5.29
N LYS A 18 -1.31 -22.09 -4.72
CA LYS A 18 -1.01 -23.47 -4.32
C LYS A 18 -1.84 -23.93 -3.12
N SER A 19 -1.96 -23.07 -2.11
CA SER A 19 -2.57 -23.45 -0.83
C SER A 19 -4.01 -22.99 -0.65
N GLY A 20 -4.47 -21.99 -1.44
CA GLY A 20 -5.74 -21.28 -1.24
C GLY A 20 -5.77 -20.42 0.03
N LYS A 21 -4.64 -20.26 0.73
CA LYS A 21 -4.52 -19.46 1.95
C LYS A 21 -4.16 -18.02 1.62
N VAL A 22 -4.37 -17.13 2.58
CA VAL A 22 -4.12 -15.70 2.42
C VAL A 22 -2.83 -15.29 3.10
N ALA A 23 -2.18 -14.24 2.60
CA ALA A 23 -1.11 -13.58 3.33
C ALA A 23 -1.63 -13.00 4.65
N ASP A 24 -0.79 -13.02 5.67
CA ASP A 24 -1.15 -12.75 7.06
C ASP A 24 0.03 -12.12 7.79
N VAL A 25 -0.20 -11.01 8.51
CA VAL A 25 0.77 -10.50 9.48
C VAL A 25 0.71 -11.36 10.73
N ASN A 26 1.78 -12.09 11.02
CA ASN A 26 1.81 -13.10 12.08
C ASN A 26 1.30 -12.56 13.43
N ASN A 27 0.31 -13.25 14.00
CA ASN A 27 -0.39 -12.88 15.24
C ASN A 27 -1.01 -11.47 15.26
N GLY A 28 -1.22 -10.84 14.09
CA GLY A 28 -1.66 -9.46 13.99
C GLY A 28 -0.75 -8.46 14.69
N SER A 29 0.54 -8.79 14.81
CA SER A 29 1.53 -7.93 15.46
C SER A 29 1.59 -6.56 14.79
N GLN A 30 1.82 -5.52 15.58
CA GLN A 30 2.00 -4.15 15.10
C GLN A 30 3.48 -3.75 15.06
N SER A 31 4.40 -4.63 15.46
CA SER A 31 5.82 -4.32 15.50
C SER A 31 6.46 -4.38 14.13
N ASP A 32 7.48 -3.55 13.92
CA ASP A 32 8.40 -3.74 12.82
C ASP A 32 9.03 -5.14 12.86
N ASN A 33 9.35 -5.68 11.69
CA ASN A 33 9.85 -7.04 11.49
C ASN A 33 8.87 -8.16 11.86
N ALA A 34 7.60 -7.86 12.14
CA ALA A 34 6.61 -8.93 12.25
C ALA A 34 6.47 -9.65 10.92
N ASN A 35 6.45 -10.98 10.98
CA ASN A 35 6.57 -11.80 9.80
C ASN A 35 5.32 -11.75 8.92
N ILE A 36 5.49 -11.81 7.59
CA ILE A 36 4.40 -12.12 6.67
C ILE A 36 4.39 -13.64 6.44
N ILE A 37 3.28 -14.27 6.79
CA ILE A 37 3.05 -15.71 6.63
C ILE A 37 1.84 -15.95 5.72
N GLN A 38 1.55 -17.21 5.40
CA GLN A 38 0.20 -17.58 4.97
C GLN A 38 -0.62 -18.16 6.12
N TRP A 39 -1.94 -17.93 6.08
CA TRP A 39 -2.88 -18.51 7.03
C TRP A 39 -4.24 -18.75 6.36
N THR A 40 -5.02 -19.68 6.91
CA THR A 40 -6.43 -19.84 6.48
C THR A 40 -7.17 -18.51 6.60
N ALA A 41 -7.96 -18.14 5.60
CA ALA A 41 -8.72 -16.90 5.63
C ALA A 41 -9.67 -16.87 6.84
N GLN A 42 -9.57 -15.79 7.62
CA GLN A 42 -10.34 -15.51 8.83
C GLN A 42 -10.99 -14.12 8.78
N GLN A 43 -10.82 -13.38 7.67
CA GLN A 43 -11.36 -12.02 7.47
C GLN A 43 -10.90 -11.01 8.53
N SER A 44 -9.79 -11.31 9.23
CA SER A 44 -9.20 -10.47 10.25
C SER A 44 -8.35 -9.34 9.65
N ASP A 45 -8.19 -8.24 10.38
CA ASP A 45 -7.45 -7.06 9.88
C ASP A 45 -5.98 -7.36 9.51
N ASN A 46 -5.39 -8.42 10.04
CA ASN A 46 -4.01 -8.83 9.70
C ASN A 46 -3.90 -9.60 8.37
N GLN A 47 -5.03 -9.87 7.71
CA GLN A 47 -5.11 -10.50 6.38
C GLN A 47 -5.61 -9.53 5.29
N LYS A 48 -5.84 -8.27 5.67
CA LYS A 48 -6.36 -7.21 4.80
C LYS A 48 -5.26 -6.23 4.46
N PHE A 49 -5.01 -6.06 3.17
CA PHE A 49 -3.94 -5.20 2.65
C PHE A 49 -4.47 -4.15 1.69
N LEU A 50 -4.00 -2.92 1.82
CA LEU A 50 -4.26 -1.82 0.90
C LEU A 50 -3.04 -1.64 0.00
N PHE A 51 -3.29 -1.43 -1.29
CA PHE A 51 -2.25 -1.19 -2.29
C PHE A 51 -2.21 0.30 -2.61
N PHE A 52 -1.29 1.03 -1.99
CA PHE A 52 -1.10 2.44 -2.30
C PHE A 52 -0.33 2.59 -3.60
N PRO A 53 -0.87 3.26 -4.62
CA PRO A 53 -0.17 3.46 -5.87
C PRO A 53 1.03 4.38 -5.67
N LEU A 54 2.13 4.04 -6.34
CA LEU A 54 3.36 4.80 -6.48
C LEU A 54 3.61 5.06 -7.97
N ASP A 55 4.49 6.00 -8.28
CA ASP A 55 4.90 6.25 -9.66
C ASP A 55 5.50 4.99 -10.31
N GLY A 56 5.23 4.83 -11.62
CA GLY A 56 5.75 3.71 -12.41
C GLY A 56 5.01 2.38 -12.21
N GLU A 57 3.70 2.42 -11.92
CA GLU A 57 2.85 1.22 -11.72
C GLU A 57 3.31 0.34 -10.55
N MET A 58 3.92 0.99 -9.56
CA MET A 58 4.43 0.38 -8.34
C MET A 58 3.41 0.56 -7.19
N TYR A 59 3.54 -0.22 -6.15
CA TYR A 59 2.69 -0.18 -4.97
C TYR A 59 3.49 -0.30 -3.68
N ALA A 60 3.02 0.38 -2.63
CA ALA A 60 3.30 0.01 -1.25
C ALA A 60 2.14 -0.86 -0.74
N ILE A 61 2.45 -2.06 -0.25
CA ILE A 61 1.45 -3.03 0.23
C ILE A 61 1.33 -2.89 1.75
N ALA A 62 0.29 -2.20 2.23
CA ALA A 62 0.13 -1.84 3.63
C ALA A 62 -0.90 -2.72 4.36
N ALA A 63 -0.56 -3.23 5.55
CA ALA A 63 -1.44 -4.07 6.35
C ALA A 63 -2.43 -3.21 7.17
N LYS A 64 -3.72 -3.55 7.12
CA LYS A 64 -4.77 -2.87 7.92
C LYS A 64 -4.51 -2.96 9.43
N SER A 65 -4.02 -4.12 9.89
CA SER A 65 -3.75 -4.37 11.32
C SER A 65 -2.71 -3.45 11.97
N SER A 66 -1.81 -2.84 11.21
CA SER A 66 -0.64 -2.13 11.74
C SER A 66 -0.33 -0.80 11.04
N GLY A 67 -0.86 -0.57 9.84
CA GLY A 67 -0.46 0.53 8.96
C GLY A 67 0.96 0.43 8.39
N LYS A 68 1.65 -0.70 8.59
CA LYS A 68 3.01 -0.96 8.10
C LYS A 68 2.97 -1.67 6.75
N VAL A 69 4.08 -1.58 6.00
CA VAL A 69 4.16 -2.09 4.63
C VAL A 69 4.96 -3.38 4.54
N TRP A 70 4.74 -4.17 3.49
CA TRP A 70 5.60 -5.29 3.14
C TRP A 70 7.01 -4.81 2.81
N ASP A 71 7.99 -5.45 3.43
CA ASP A 71 9.40 -5.10 3.40
C ASP A 71 10.23 -6.38 3.24
N VAL A 72 11.12 -6.39 2.25
CA VAL A 72 12.18 -7.41 2.19
C VAL A 72 13.25 -7.03 3.21
N LYS A 73 13.34 -7.83 4.28
CA LYS A 73 14.12 -7.50 5.49
C LYS A 73 15.55 -7.10 5.16
N GLY A 74 15.92 -5.90 5.62
CA GLY A 74 17.27 -5.34 5.46
C GLY A 74 17.64 -5.01 4.01
N GLY A 75 16.64 -4.88 3.11
CA GLY A 75 16.88 -4.62 1.70
C GLY A 75 17.61 -5.74 0.97
N SER A 76 17.58 -6.97 1.51
CA SER A 76 18.32 -8.09 0.94
C SER A 76 17.88 -8.43 -0.47
N THR A 77 18.83 -8.77 -1.35
CA THR A 77 18.57 -9.33 -2.67
C THR A 77 18.86 -10.83 -2.73
N SER A 78 19.15 -11.46 -1.59
CA SER A 78 19.38 -12.90 -1.51
C SER A 78 18.08 -13.67 -1.67
N GLU A 79 18.16 -14.87 -2.23
CA GLU A 79 17.06 -15.82 -2.22
C GLU A 79 16.64 -16.14 -0.79
N LYS A 80 15.35 -16.43 -0.59
CA LYS A 80 14.74 -16.79 0.70
C LYS A 80 14.82 -15.67 1.74
N ALA A 81 15.18 -14.45 1.34
CA ALA A 81 15.11 -13.31 2.24
C ALA A 81 13.66 -13.11 2.70
N ASN A 82 13.53 -12.82 3.99
CA ASN A 82 12.23 -12.76 4.64
C ASN A 82 11.43 -11.53 4.18
N ILE A 83 10.14 -11.72 3.90
CA ILE A 83 9.20 -10.61 3.77
C ILE A 83 8.54 -10.41 5.14
N ALA A 84 8.74 -9.23 5.73
CA ALA A 84 8.13 -8.83 6.99
C ALA A 84 7.35 -7.53 6.79
N GLN A 85 6.62 -7.07 7.80
CA GLN A 85 6.15 -5.70 7.81
C GLN A 85 7.21 -4.76 8.39
N TYR A 86 7.29 -3.54 7.88
CA TYR A 86 8.11 -2.48 8.45
C TYR A 86 7.45 -1.12 8.21
N THR A 87 7.82 -0.14 9.03
CA THR A 87 7.40 1.26 8.83
C THR A 87 7.83 1.75 7.45
N TRP A 88 6.95 2.47 6.74
CA TRP A 88 7.27 2.99 5.41
C TRP A 88 8.47 3.94 5.47
N HIS A 89 9.49 3.68 4.66
CA HIS A 89 10.64 4.56 4.44
C HIS A 89 10.90 4.83 2.95
N GLY A 90 10.15 4.18 2.05
CA GLY A 90 10.15 4.51 0.63
C GLY A 90 11.31 3.90 -0.18
N ASP A 91 12.19 3.12 0.43
CA ASP A 91 13.24 2.43 -0.32
C ASP A 91 12.67 1.31 -1.19
N THR A 92 13.46 0.88 -2.17
CA THR A 92 13.05 -0.08 -3.21
C THR A 92 12.62 -1.45 -2.65
N ASN A 93 13.08 -1.83 -1.45
CA ASN A 93 12.70 -3.10 -0.81
C ASN A 93 11.26 -3.10 -0.27
N GLN A 94 10.60 -1.93 -0.24
CA GLN A 94 9.20 -1.77 0.13
C GLN A 94 8.28 -1.46 -1.06
N GLN A 95 8.83 -1.40 -2.28
CA GLN A 95 8.08 -1.10 -3.48
C GLN A 95 7.85 -2.38 -4.29
N TRP A 96 6.60 -2.64 -4.66
CA TRP A 96 6.19 -3.88 -5.30
C TRP A 96 5.40 -3.62 -6.57
N TYR A 97 5.56 -4.46 -7.58
CA TYR A 97 4.70 -4.44 -8.77
C TYR A 97 4.15 -5.83 -9.02
N THR A 98 3.06 -5.91 -9.78
CA THR A 98 2.45 -7.19 -10.13
C THR A 98 2.63 -7.49 -11.60
N ASN A 99 2.73 -8.77 -11.94
CA ASN A 99 2.77 -9.22 -13.32
C ASN A 99 1.80 -10.38 -13.50
N GLN A 100 0.88 -10.25 -14.46
CA GLN A 100 -0.03 -11.33 -14.80
C GLN A 100 0.71 -12.52 -15.43
N VAL A 101 0.44 -13.71 -14.89
CA VAL A 101 0.94 -14.99 -15.38
C VAL A 101 -0.24 -15.96 -15.46
N SER A 102 -0.74 -16.20 -16.68
CA SER A 102 -1.99 -16.93 -16.92
C SER A 102 -3.18 -16.28 -16.19
N SER A 103 -3.91 -17.01 -15.35
CA SER A 103 -5.02 -16.50 -14.54
C SER A 103 -4.60 -16.00 -13.15
N SER A 104 -3.30 -15.88 -12.87
CA SER A 104 -2.75 -15.46 -11.58
C SER A 104 -1.75 -14.32 -11.76
N TYR A 105 -1.20 -13.83 -10.65
CA TYR A 105 -0.22 -12.76 -10.63
C TYR A 105 1.01 -13.16 -9.83
N GLU A 106 2.17 -12.69 -10.25
CA GLU A 106 3.36 -12.61 -9.41
C GLU A 106 3.37 -11.25 -8.68
N ILE A 107 3.83 -11.23 -7.43
CA ILE A 107 4.11 -9.99 -6.67
C ILE A 107 5.63 -9.85 -6.61
N ILE A 108 6.16 -8.77 -7.18
CA ILE A 108 7.58 -8.65 -7.50
C ILE A 108 8.16 -7.48 -6.72
N ASN A 109 9.27 -7.72 -6.02
CA ASN A 109 9.99 -6.67 -5.32
C ASN A 109 10.81 -5.82 -6.30
N LYS A 110 10.75 -4.48 -6.18
CA LYS A 110 11.52 -3.57 -7.04
C LYS A 110 13.02 -3.72 -6.87
N ASN A 111 13.49 -3.95 -5.64
CA ASN A 111 14.91 -3.99 -5.33
C ASN A 111 15.60 -5.23 -5.92
N SER A 112 15.01 -6.40 -5.71
CA SER A 112 15.64 -7.68 -6.08
C SER A 112 15.15 -8.24 -7.41
N GLY A 113 13.98 -7.79 -7.91
CA GLY A 113 13.30 -8.40 -9.06
C GLY A 113 12.74 -9.81 -8.79
N GLN A 114 12.85 -10.30 -7.55
CA GLN A 114 12.33 -11.61 -7.10
C GLN A 114 10.86 -11.52 -6.71
N VAL A 115 10.21 -12.68 -6.62
CA VAL A 115 8.77 -12.79 -6.36
C VAL A 115 8.46 -13.24 -4.94
N ALA A 116 7.33 -12.80 -4.40
CA ALA A 116 6.78 -13.34 -3.17
C ALA A 116 6.48 -14.85 -3.32
N ASP A 117 7.06 -15.65 -2.45
CA ASP A 117 7.12 -17.11 -2.50
C ASP A 117 6.76 -17.69 -1.13
N VAL A 118 5.72 -18.52 -1.08
CA VAL A 118 5.46 -19.33 0.12
C VAL A 118 6.55 -20.38 0.22
N TYR A 119 7.35 -20.29 1.28
CA TYR A 119 8.59 -21.05 1.46
C TYR A 119 8.37 -22.56 1.27
N GLU A 120 9.20 -23.17 0.41
CA GLU A 120 9.13 -24.58 -0.01
C GLU A 120 7.77 -25.02 -0.57
N GLY A 121 6.92 -24.07 -0.93
CA GLY A 121 5.54 -24.30 -1.36
C GLY A 121 4.71 -25.04 -0.33
N SER A 122 4.95 -24.80 0.95
CA SER A 122 4.16 -25.35 2.06
C SER A 122 2.69 -24.92 1.95
N THR A 123 1.78 -25.77 2.45
CA THR A 123 0.34 -25.46 2.56
C THR A 123 -0.10 -25.30 4.01
N SER A 124 0.82 -25.36 4.97
CA SER A 124 0.54 -25.21 6.39
C SER A 124 0.23 -23.77 6.78
N ASN A 125 -0.62 -23.60 7.79
CA ASN A 125 -0.76 -22.33 8.48
C ASN A 125 0.57 -21.92 9.11
N GLY A 126 0.91 -20.64 8.97
CA GLY A 126 2.16 -20.09 9.47
C GLY A 126 3.38 -20.34 8.58
N ALA A 127 3.21 -20.92 7.40
CA ALA A 127 4.31 -21.01 6.46
C ALA A 127 4.78 -19.62 6.04
N ASN A 128 6.10 -19.44 6.02
CA ASN A 128 6.73 -18.16 5.75
C ASN A 128 6.52 -17.69 4.31
N ILE A 129 6.41 -16.38 4.10
CA ILE A 129 6.50 -15.77 2.78
C ILE A 129 7.88 -15.10 2.65
N THR A 130 8.63 -15.52 1.64
CA THR A 130 9.98 -15.03 1.33
C THR A 130 10.02 -14.44 -0.07
N GLN A 131 11.13 -13.83 -0.47
CA GLN A 131 11.40 -13.63 -1.89
C GLN A 131 12.18 -14.81 -2.48
N PHE A 132 11.88 -15.17 -3.72
CA PHE A 132 12.62 -16.20 -4.45
C PHE A 132 12.67 -15.91 -5.96
N PRO A 133 13.69 -16.37 -6.71
CA PRO A 133 13.69 -16.26 -8.17
C PRO A 133 12.48 -16.96 -8.78
N ARG A 134 11.97 -16.42 -9.89
CA ARG A 134 10.84 -17.00 -10.60
C ARG A 134 11.16 -18.43 -11.03
N ASN A 135 10.31 -19.37 -10.63
CA ASN A 135 10.42 -20.78 -10.99
C ASN A 135 9.10 -21.35 -11.55
N ASN A 136 8.12 -20.49 -11.84
CA ASN A 136 6.78 -20.85 -12.31
C ASN A 136 5.98 -21.77 -11.35
N GLY A 137 6.44 -21.90 -10.10
CA GLY A 137 5.75 -22.64 -9.05
C GLY A 137 4.44 -21.97 -8.66
N ASP A 138 3.42 -22.77 -8.34
CA ASP A 138 2.13 -22.23 -7.91
C ASP A 138 2.19 -21.56 -6.53
N ASN A 139 3.25 -21.79 -5.75
CA ASN A 139 3.52 -21.07 -4.50
C ASN A 139 4.03 -19.63 -4.72
N GLN A 140 4.34 -19.24 -5.96
CA GLN A 140 4.72 -17.88 -6.37
C GLN A 140 3.59 -17.12 -7.08
N LYS A 141 2.41 -17.75 -7.20
CA LYS A 141 1.26 -17.22 -7.93
C LYS A 141 0.17 -16.84 -6.95
N TRP A 142 -0.42 -15.68 -7.18
CA TRP A 142 -1.34 -15.03 -6.27
C TRP A 142 -2.59 -14.56 -7.01
N SER A 143 -3.71 -14.50 -6.30
CA SER A 143 -4.92 -13.77 -6.71
C SER A 143 -5.31 -12.78 -5.63
N PHE A 144 -6.12 -11.79 -6.00
CA PHE A 144 -6.55 -10.72 -5.11
C PHE A 144 -8.07 -10.70 -5.02
N SER A 145 -8.60 -10.64 -3.79
CA SER A 145 -10.03 -10.53 -3.52
C SER A 145 -10.30 -9.24 -2.75
N ALA A 146 -11.12 -8.35 -3.30
CA ALA A 146 -11.56 -7.16 -2.58
C ALA A 146 -12.52 -7.58 -1.45
N VAL A 147 -12.22 -7.17 -0.22
CA VAL A 147 -12.95 -7.63 0.98
C VAL A 147 -13.57 -6.49 1.79
N GLU A 148 -13.12 -5.25 1.59
CA GLU A 148 -13.64 -4.09 2.33
C GLU A 148 -13.39 -2.81 1.53
N THR A 149 -14.38 -1.93 1.44
CA THR A 149 -14.28 -0.63 0.75
C THR A 149 -14.17 0.49 1.77
N ILE A 150 -13.26 1.41 1.52
CA ILE A 150 -13.00 2.60 2.34
C ILE A 150 -13.72 3.80 1.70
N PRO A 151 -14.44 4.62 2.50
CA PRO A 151 -14.94 5.90 2.02
C PRO A 151 -13.78 6.88 1.81
N LEU A 152 -13.65 7.44 0.61
CA LEU A 152 -12.68 8.49 0.33
C LEU A 152 -13.24 9.87 0.74
N PRO A 153 -12.38 10.84 1.13
CA PRO A 153 -12.79 12.22 1.34
C PRO A 153 -13.53 12.80 0.11
N ALA A 154 -14.49 13.68 0.37
CA ALA A 154 -15.21 14.36 -0.70
C ALA A 154 -14.26 15.19 -1.58
N VAL A 155 -14.48 15.11 -2.90
CA VAL A 155 -13.76 15.98 -3.85
C VAL A 155 -14.27 17.40 -3.68
N LEU A 156 -13.36 18.34 -3.42
CA LEU A 156 -13.67 19.76 -3.29
C LEU A 156 -13.65 20.43 -4.66
N ASP A 157 -14.63 21.29 -4.93
CA ASP A 157 -14.71 22.04 -6.18
C ASP A 157 -13.55 23.02 -6.31
N THR A 158 -12.87 22.98 -7.46
CA THR A 158 -11.81 23.93 -7.78
C THR A 158 -12.41 25.22 -8.33
N LYS A 159 -11.72 26.34 -8.10
CA LYS A 159 -12.08 27.67 -8.58
C LYS A 159 -10.87 28.32 -9.26
N PRO A 160 -11.09 29.20 -10.25
CA PRO A 160 -10.00 29.96 -10.86
C PRO A 160 -9.34 30.87 -9.80
N LEU A 161 -8.08 31.20 -10.03
CA LEU A 161 -7.35 32.15 -9.18
C LEU A 161 -8.09 33.51 -9.16
N PRO A 162 -8.32 34.12 -7.99
CA PRO A 162 -8.94 35.43 -7.92
C PRO A 162 -8.07 36.50 -8.59
N GLU A 163 -8.71 37.54 -9.11
CA GLU A 163 -7.98 38.72 -9.60
C GLU A 163 -7.19 39.39 -8.48
N ILE A 164 -6.03 39.96 -8.84
CA ILE A 164 -5.25 40.80 -7.94
C ILE A 164 -6.09 42.04 -7.59
N PRO A 165 -6.20 42.43 -6.30
CA PRO A 165 -6.91 43.64 -5.90
C PRO A 165 -6.35 44.86 -6.63
N LYS A 166 -7.24 45.68 -7.20
CA LYS A 166 -6.91 46.90 -7.94
C LYS A 166 -7.56 48.08 -7.23
N TYR A 167 -6.88 49.22 -7.21
CA TYR A 167 -7.49 50.49 -6.81
C TYR A 167 -8.61 50.84 -7.79
N THR A 168 -9.76 51.27 -7.27
CA THR A 168 -10.97 51.50 -8.08
C THR A 168 -11.52 52.91 -7.97
N SER A 169 -11.26 53.63 -6.87
CA SER A 169 -12.02 54.84 -6.57
C SER A 169 -11.26 55.98 -5.86
N SER A 170 -10.10 55.74 -5.25
CA SER A 170 -9.37 56.79 -4.52
C SER A 170 -7.84 56.59 -4.48
N PRO A 171 -7.03 57.67 -4.57
CA PRO A 171 -5.58 57.61 -4.33
C PRO A 171 -5.20 57.13 -2.91
N ASN A 172 -6.12 57.23 -1.95
CA ASN A 172 -5.94 56.80 -0.56
C ASN A 172 -6.72 55.52 -0.23
N GLU A 173 -7.26 54.82 -1.24
CA GLU A 173 -7.92 53.53 -1.04
C GLU A 173 -6.90 52.54 -0.45
N VAL A 174 -7.30 51.76 0.55
CA VAL A 174 -6.45 50.73 1.15
C VAL A 174 -6.93 49.39 0.64
N LEU A 175 -6.10 48.73 -0.16
CA LEU A 175 -6.40 47.39 -0.68
C LEU A 175 -6.35 46.33 0.43
N PRO A 176 -7.13 45.25 0.31
CA PRO A 176 -7.01 44.13 1.23
C PRO A 176 -5.61 43.52 1.16
N ALA A 177 -5.07 43.15 2.32
CA ALA A 177 -3.74 42.55 2.43
C ALA A 177 -3.64 41.15 1.78
N GLN A 178 -4.77 40.49 1.53
CA GLN A 178 -4.86 39.15 0.94
C GLN A 178 -6.07 39.05 0.01
N THR A 179 -5.98 38.18 -1.00
CA THR A 179 -7.13 37.73 -1.79
C THR A 179 -7.99 36.74 -1.00
N VAL A 180 -9.25 36.54 -1.40
CA VAL A 180 -10.08 35.45 -0.86
C VAL A 180 -9.43 34.11 -1.26
N PRO A 181 -9.08 33.22 -0.30
CA PRO A 181 -8.52 31.93 -0.62
C PRO A 181 -9.48 31.09 -1.48
N VAL A 182 -8.95 30.43 -2.49
CA VAL A 182 -9.69 29.50 -3.35
C VAL A 182 -8.95 28.17 -3.43
N ILE A 183 -9.69 27.08 -3.62
CA ILE A 183 -9.12 25.77 -3.89
C ILE A 183 -8.83 25.69 -5.38
N THR A 184 -7.55 25.51 -5.75
CA THR A 184 -7.15 25.37 -7.17
C THR A 184 -6.85 23.92 -7.54
N ALA A 185 -6.53 23.08 -6.56
CA ALA A 185 -6.27 21.65 -6.74
C ALA A 185 -6.41 20.92 -5.40
N THR A 186 -6.62 19.61 -5.47
CA THR A 186 -6.62 18.69 -4.34
C THR A 186 -5.89 17.40 -4.71
N ALA A 187 -5.37 16.70 -3.70
CA ALA A 187 -4.76 15.40 -3.87
C ALA A 187 -5.09 14.52 -2.66
N LEU A 188 -5.21 13.21 -2.89
CA LEU A 188 -5.26 12.21 -1.84
C LEU A 188 -3.81 11.79 -1.54
N LEU A 189 -3.44 11.83 -0.26
CA LEU A 189 -2.12 11.41 0.21
C LEU A 189 -2.27 10.10 0.99
N PRO A 190 -1.56 9.02 0.60
CA PRO A 190 -1.47 7.81 1.41
C PRO A 190 -1.03 8.15 2.84
N CYS A 191 -1.75 7.63 3.83
CA CYS A 191 -1.44 7.95 5.23
C CYS A 191 -0.03 7.50 5.64
N ILE A 192 0.53 6.48 4.98
CA ILE A 192 1.91 6.02 5.18
C ILE A 192 2.96 7.07 4.79
N MET A 193 2.59 8.09 4.00
CA MET A 193 3.46 9.19 3.56
C MET A 193 3.24 10.49 4.35
N VAL A 194 2.31 10.50 5.31
CA VAL A 194 1.98 11.69 6.11
C VAL A 194 2.52 11.51 7.52
N GLU A 195 3.37 12.42 8.00
CA GLU A 195 3.77 12.41 9.41
C GLU A 195 2.71 13.15 10.25
N ASP A 196 1.89 12.41 11.00
CA ASP A 196 0.92 12.96 11.96
C ASP A 196 1.14 12.28 13.32
N ASN A 197 1.95 12.91 14.15
CA ASN A 197 2.39 12.38 15.45
C ASN A 197 1.27 12.31 16.52
N ARG A 198 0.03 12.66 16.17
CA ARG A 198 -1.15 12.50 17.04
C ARG A 198 -1.77 11.10 16.95
N TRP A 199 -1.47 10.34 15.90
CA TRP A 199 -2.07 9.04 15.63
C TRP A 199 -1.00 8.02 15.27
N ASP A 200 -1.12 6.81 15.82
CA ASP A 200 -0.25 5.71 15.40
C ASP A 200 -0.60 5.22 13.97
N HIS A 201 0.30 4.44 13.37
CA HIS A 201 0.14 3.95 12.01
C HIS A 201 -1.14 3.12 11.80
N ARG A 202 -1.56 2.35 12.81
CA ARG A 202 -2.76 1.51 12.73
C ARG A 202 -4.01 2.37 12.72
N SER A 203 -4.12 3.34 13.62
CA SER A 203 -5.27 4.23 13.67
C SER A 203 -5.41 5.05 12.40
N LYS A 204 -4.30 5.53 11.83
CA LYS A 204 -4.30 6.21 10.52
C LYS A 204 -4.84 5.30 9.42
N MET A 205 -4.32 4.07 9.32
CA MET A 205 -4.79 3.09 8.34
C MET A 205 -6.29 2.78 8.46
N GLN A 206 -6.79 2.70 9.69
CA GLN A 206 -8.19 2.32 9.94
C GLN A 206 -9.18 3.49 9.78
N SER A 207 -8.73 4.74 9.93
CA SER A 207 -9.61 5.91 10.01
C SER A 207 -9.43 6.93 8.88
N SER A 208 -8.23 7.03 8.30
CA SER A 208 -7.89 7.94 7.20
C SER A 208 -6.71 7.38 6.39
N PRO A 209 -6.87 6.20 5.74
CA PRO A 209 -5.79 5.53 5.01
C PRO A 209 -5.28 6.31 3.81
#